data_AF-A0A7V9V9K8-F1
#
_entry.id   AF-A0A7V9V9K8-F1
#
_cell.length_a   1.000
_cell.length_b   1.000
_cell.length_c   1.000
_cell.angle_alpha   90.00
_cell.angle_beta   90.00
_cell.angle_gamma   90.00
#
_symmetry.space_group_name_H-M   'P 1'
#
loop_
_entity.id
_entity.type
_entity.pdbx_description
1 polymer ?
#
loop_
_entity_poly.entity_id
_entity_poly.type
_entity_poly.pdbx_seq_one_letter_code
_entity_poly.pdbx_strand_id
1 'polypeptide(L)'
;TAGACSDDATPGQVGSSTTSTAGDGAGITTTPAKRGGATAVIDPGDGGRYRPQIDPARFVERIDNRYFPLTPGASWVYEEKVDGETERIEVVMTSQRRTVLGISAVVVRDTVKLGGKLIEDTFDWYAQDLDGNVW
;
A
#
# COMPACT_ATOMS: atom_id res chain seq x y z
N THR A 1 37.80 0.17 -5.14
CA THR A 1 37.81 -0.13 -6.58
C THR A 1 36.44 0.23 -7.13
N ALA A 2 36.40 1.28 -7.94
CA ALA A 2 35.20 1.74 -8.63
C ALA A 2 35.00 0.97 -9.93
N GLY A 3 33.75 0.85 -10.38
CA GLY A 3 33.41 0.48 -11.75
C GLY A 3 31.96 0.04 -11.85
N ALA A 4 31.16 0.42 -12.83
CA ALA A 4 31.20 1.50 -13.81
C ALA A 4 29.78 1.53 -14.41
N CYS A 5 29.28 2.71 -14.73
CA CYS A 5 28.10 2.90 -15.56
C CYS A 5 28.37 2.41 -16.99
N SER A 6 27.34 1.87 -17.67
CA SER A 6 27.31 1.77 -19.12
C SER A 6 25.92 2.15 -19.62
N ASP A 7 25.85 3.31 -20.25
CA ASP A 7 24.81 3.68 -21.22
C ASP A 7 25.19 3.13 -22.61
N ASP A 8 24.17 2.90 -23.43
CA ASP A 8 24.05 3.32 -24.84
C ASP A 8 23.51 2.25 -25.80
N ALA A 9 22.38 2.57 -26.46
CA ALA A 9 22.05 2.28 -27.86
C ALA A 9 20.59 2.70 -28.20
N THR A 10 20.45 3.99 -28.54
CA THR A 10 19.80 4.60 -29.74
C THR A 10 18.38 4.18 -30.23
N PRO A 11 17.55 5.15 -30.73
CA PRO A 11 16.11 5.00 -30.93
C PRO A 11 15.70 4.66 -32.38
N GLY A 12 14.62 3.88 -32.52
CA GLY A 12 13.95 3.63 -33.80
C GLY A 12 12.73 4.54 -33.99
N GLN A 13 12.89 5.65 -34.71
CA GLN A 13 11.81 6.36 -35.38
C GLN A 13 11.74 5.91 -36.85
N VAL A 14 10.55 5.55 -37.32
CA VAL A 14 10.20 5.59 -38.74
C VAL A 14 8.89 6.35 -38.89
N GLY A 15 8.93 7.46 -39.65
CA GLY A 15 7.75 8.11 -40.24
C GLY A 15 7.13 7.22 -41.32
N SER A 16 6.03 7.54 -41.98
CA SER A 16 5.48 8.85 -42.29
C SER A 16 4.02 8.71 -42.76
N SER A 17 3.19 9.68 -42.38
CA SER A 17 2.06 10.28 -43.14
C SER A 17 1.20 9.44 -44.09
N THR A 18 -0.13 9.47 -43.91
CA THR A 18 -1.04 10.09 -44.90
C THR A 18 -2.51 10.24 -44.41
N THR A 19 -3.00 11.46 -44.58
CA THR A 19 -4.35 11.86 -45.04
C THR A 19 -5.57 11.75 -44.12
N SER A 20 -6.12 12.93 -43.84
CA SER A 20 -7.45 13.20 -43.29
C SER A 20 -8.53 12.89 -44.32
N THR A 21 -9.57 12.15 -43.93
CA THR A 21 -10.88 12.16 -44.61
C THR A 21 -11.97 12.19 -43.54
N ALA A 22 -12.75 13.28 -43.53
CA ALA A 22 -13.99 13.37 -42.78
C ALA A 22 -15.06 12.47 -43.43
N GLY A 23 -15.82 11.74 -42.61
CA GLY A 23 -16.94 10.92 -43.02
C GLY A 23 -17.95 10.77 -41.89
N ASP A 24 -19.21 11.03 -42.21
CA ASP A 24 -20.32 11.32 -41.32
C ASP A 24 -20.86 10.13 -40.48
N GLY A 25 -21.29 10.46 -39.26
CA GLY A 25 -22.59 10.07 -38.71
C GLY A 25 -22.94 8.58 -38.55
N ALA A 26 -22.65 8.03 -37.36
CA ALA A 26 -23.63 7.24 -36.60
C ALA A 26 -23.28 7.32 -35.12
N GLY A 27 -23.97 8.21 -34.40
CA GLY A 27 -23.87 8.29 -32.95
C GLY A 27 -24.28 6.96 -32.34
N ILE A 28 -23.32 6.21 -31.81
CA ILE A 28 -23.60 5.16 -30.83
C ILE A 28 -24.02 5.89 -29.56
N THR A 29 -25.34 6.07 -29.40
CA THR A 29 -25.94 6.40 -28.13
C THR A 29 -25.86 5.15 -27.26
N THR A 30 -24.69 4.89 -26.67
CA THR A 30 -24.59 3.94 -25.57
C THR A 30 -25.29 4.55 -24.37
N THR A 31 -26.58 4.25 -24.23
CA THR A 31 -27.28 4.39 -22.95
C THR A 31 -26.45 3.63 -21.91
N PRO A 32 -25.94 4.27 -20.85
CA PRO A 32 -25.24 3.54 -19.81
C PRO A 32 -26.26 2.60 -19.17
N ALA A 33 -26.03 1.29 -19.30
CA ALA A 33 -26.78 0.31 -18.54
C ALA A 33 -26.64 0.68 -17.06
N LYS A 34 -27.77 0.94 -16.40
CA LYS A 34 -27.85 1.09 -14.95
C LYS A 34 -27.30 -0.22 -14.37
N ARG A 35 -26.03 -0.24 -13.96
CA ARG A 35 -25.47 -1.32 -13.16
C ARG A 35 -26.42 -1.48 -11.98
N GLY A 36 -27.17 -2.59 -11.97
CA GLY A 36 -27.92 -2.99 -10.79
C GLY A 36 -26.94 -2.95 -9.63
N GLY A 37 -27.26 -2.16 -8.61
CA GLY A 37 -26.36 -1.93 -7.49
C GLY A 37 -26.09 -3.26 -6.82
N ALA A 38 -24.93 -3.85 -7.08
CA ALA A 38 -24.41 -4.88 -6.21
C ALA A 38 -24.34 -4.26 -4.83
N THR A 39 -25.05 -4.83 -3.87
CA THR A 39 -24.92 -4.44 -2.46
C THR A 39 -23.45 -4.56 -2.10
N ALA A 40 -22.85 -3.45 -1.64
CA ALA A 40 -21.47 -3.47 -1.23
C ALA A 40 -21.29 -4.50 -0.11
N VAL A 41 -20.32 -5.41 -0.28
CA VAL A 41 -19.99 -6.42 0.74
C VAL A 41 -19.45 -5.75 2.01
N ILE A 42 -18.79 -4.59 1.83
CA ILE A 42 -18.35 -3.70 2.89
C ILE A 42 -18.93 -2.33 2.58
N ASP A 43 -19.80 -1.83 3.46
CA ASP A 43 -20.38 -0.48 3.39
C ASP A 43 -19.92 0.31 4.62
N PRO A 44 -18.99 1.26 4.46
CA PRO A 44 -18.57 2.13 5.56
C PRO A 44 -19.61 3.21 5.91
N GLY A 45 -20.84 3.10 5.40
CA GLY A 45 -21.94 4.03 5.61
C GLY A 45 -22.06 5.10 4.51
N ASP A 46 -21.40 4.90 3.37
CA ASP A 46 -21.45 5.83 2.23
C ASP A 46 -22.40 5.38 1.11
N GLY A 47 -23.15 4.30 1.36
CA GLY A 47 -24.11 3.72 0.43
C GLY A 47 -23.43 2.97 -0.71
N GLY A 48 -22.32 2.27 -0.40
CA GLY A 48 -21.52 1.53 -1.37
C GLY A 48 -20.75 2.42 -2.35
N ARG A 49 -20.48 3.67 -1.96
CA ARG A 49 -19.69 4.64 -2.74
C ARG A 49 -18.23 4.71 -2.33
N TYR A 50 -17.78 3.76 -1.51
CA TYR A 50 -16.41 3.73 -1.02
C TYR A 50 -15.40 3.64 -2.16
N ARG A 51 -14.76 4.77 -2.45
CA ARG A 51 -13.78 4.96 -3.51
C ARG A 51 -12.71 5.93 -3.03
N PRO A 52 -11.90 5.53 -2.02
CA PRO A 52 -10.85 6.39 -1.50
C PRO A 52 -9.93 6.81 -2.66
N GLN A 53 -9.68 8.11 -2.76
CA GLN A 53 -8.70 8.66 -3.69
C GLN A 53 -7.37 8.71 -2.94
N ILE A 54 -6.49 7.77 -3.25
CA ILE A 54 -5.18 7.67 -2.62
C ILE A 54 -4.16 8.27 -3.59
N ASP A 55 -3.44 9.30 -3.14
CA ASP A 55 -2.29 9.85 -3.85
C ASP A 55 -1.01 9.39 -3.15
N PRO A 56 -0.24 8.46 -3.75
CA PRO A 56 1.01 7.98 -3.15
C PRO A 56 2.03 9.08 -2.87
N ALA A 57 1.99 10.21 -3.60
CA ALA A 57 2.90 11.32 -3.39
C ALA A 57 2.62 12.09 -2.08
N ARG A 58 1.47 11.84 -1.43
CA ARG A 58 1.14 12.40 -0.12
C ARG A 58 1.63 11.56 1.05
N PHE A 59 2.42 10.52 0.81
CA PHE A 59 3.00 9.70 1.85
C PHE A 59 4.49 9.99 2.01
N VAL A 60 4.95 10.00 3.25
CA VAL A 60 6.36 10.27 3.60
C VAL A 60 7.17 8.97 3.65
N GLU A 61 8.48 9.09 3.42
CA GLU A 61 9.37 7.92 3.45
C GLU A 61 9.57 7.36 4.85
N ARG A 62 9.54 8.21 5.88
CA ARG A 62 9.79 7.84 7.28
C ARG A 62 8.58 8.15 8.14
N ILE A 63 8.20 7.18 8.97
CA ILE A 63 7.11 7.32 9.94
C ILE A 63 7.71 7.85 11.24
N ASP A 64 7.68 9.17 11.41
CA ASP A 64 8.20 9.91 12.57
C ASP A 64 7.10 10.55 13.42
N ASN A 65 5.86 10.04 13.31
CA ASN A 65 4.74 10.42 14.16
C ASN A 65 5.14 10.40 15.65
N ARG A 66 4.87 11.50 16.36
CA ARG A 66 5.25 11.71 17.77
C ARG A 66 4.74 10.61 18.72
N TYR A 67 3.61 10.00 18.40
CA TYR A 67 2.96 9.00 19.24
C TYR A 67 3.25 7.57 18.79
N PHE A 68 3.61 7.38 17.51
CA PHE A 68 3.86 6.06 16.92
C PHE A 68 5.02 6.08 15.93
N PRO A 69 6.27 6.31 16.40
CA PRO A 69 7.43 6.33 15.53
C PRO A 69 7.82 4.91 15.11
N LEU A 70 7.90 4.64 13.81
CA LEU A 70 8.27 3.34 13.25
C LEU A 70 9.65 3.39 12.59
N THR A 71 10.67 3.55 13.42
CA THR A 71 12.07 3.57 12.95
C THR A 71 12.56 2.14 12.73
N PRO A 72 13.10 1.80 11.54
CA PRO A 72 13.69 0.48 11.31
C PRO A 72 14.72 0.09 12.37
N GLY A 73 14.64 -1.14 12.86
CA GLY A 73 15.47 -1.67 13.94
C GLY A 73 14.93 -1.43 15.34
N ALA A 74 13.87 -0.62 15.51
CA ALA A 74 13.14 -0.55 16.76
C ALA A 74 12.37 -1.86 17.02
N SER A 75 12.20 -2.19 18.30
CA SER A 75 11.39 -3.32 18.73
C SER A 75 10.70 -3.04 20.05
N TRP A 76 9.51 -3.59 20.22
CA TRP A 76 8.79 -3.61 21.50
C TRP A 76 8.49 -5.04 21.90
N VAL A 77 8.51 -5.27 23.20
CA VAL A 77 8.16 -6.56 23.79
C VAL A 77 7.10 -6.31 24.84
N TYR A 78 5.97 -7.00 24.71
CA TYR A 78 4.90 -7.01 25.69
C TYR A 78 4.78 -8.41 26.28
N GLU A 79 4.49 -8.50 27.58
CA GLU A 79 4.28 -9.77 28.26
C GLU A 79 3.09 -9.68 29.19
N GLU A 80 2.22 -10.70 29.13
CA GLU A 80 1.03 -10.85 29.95
C GLU A 80 0.87 -12.29 30.44
N LYS A 81 0.07 -12.48 31.50
CA LYS A 81 -0.37 -13.81 31.95
C LYS A 81 -1.80 -14.06 31.50
N VAL A 82 -1.98 -15.07 30.65
CA VAL A 82 -3.29 -15.51 30.13
C VAL A 82 -3.51 -16.96 30.56
N ASP A 83 -4.57 -17.21 31.33
CA ASP A 83 -4.93 -18.56 31.83
C ASP A 83 -3.76 -19.34 32.49
N GLY A 84 -2.83 -18.62 33.13
CA GLY A 84 -1.66 -19.19 33.81
C GLY A 84 -0.43 -19.37 32.91
N GLU A 85 -0.56 -19.23 31.60
CA GLU A 85 0.55 -19.22 30.64
C GLU A 85 1.09 -17.79 30.43
N THR A 86 2.35 -17.66 30.01
CA THR A 86 2.89 -16.36 29.57
C THR A 86 2.58 -16.18 28.10
N GLU A 87 1.88 -15.10 27.77
CA GLU A 87 1.85 -14.54 26.43
C GLU A 87 3.01 -13.55 26.29
N ARG A 88 3.75 -13.66 25.20
CA ARG A 88 4.84 -12.75 24.82
C ARG A 88 4.63 -12.31 23.40
N ILE A 89 4.53 -11.00 23.21
CA ILE A 89 4.36 -10.33 21.93
C ILE A 89 5.66 -9.59 21.63
N GLU A 90 6.25 -9.84 20.46
CA GLU A 90 7.44 -9.15 19.99
C GLU A 90 7.11 -8.44 18.67
N VAL A 91 7.14 -7.11 18.70
CA VAL A 91 6.86 -6.26 17.54
C VAL A 91 8.17 -5.66 17.06
N VAL A 92 8.54 -5.93 15.81
CA VAL A 92 9.82 -5.50 15.21
C VAL A 92 9.57 -4.65 13.97
N MET A 93 10.07 -3.40 13.99
CA MET A 93 10.11 -2.55 12.81
C MET A 93 11.27 -3.01 11.93
N THR A 94 10.95 -3.66 10.81
CA THR A 94 12.00 -4.16 9.90
C THR A 94 12.57 -3.05 9.03
N SER A 95 13.67 -3.32 8.33
CA SER A 95 14.18 -2.45 7.26
C SER A 95 13.47 -2.68 5.92
N GLN A 96 12.52 -3.62 5.86
CA GLN A 96 11.82 -3.96 4.63
C GLN A 96 10.68 -2.99 4.34
N ARG A 97 10.39 -2.82 3.05
CA ARG A 97 9.27 -2.02 2.56
C ARG A 97 8.34 -2.89 1.73
N ARG A 98 7.04 -2.61 1.80
CA ARG A 98 6.02 -3.19 0.93
C ARG A 98 5.34 -2.09 0.14
N THR A 99 5.25 -2.24 -1.19
CA THR A 99 4.43 -1.34 -2.00
C THR A 99 2.97 -1.74 -1.94
N VAL A 100 2.11 -0.85 -1.44
CA VAL A 100 0.65 -1.03 -1.39
C VAL A 100 0.01 0.16 -2.08
N LEU A 101 -0.72 -0.07 -3.17
CA LEU A 101 -1.36 1.00 -3.97
C LEU A 101 -0.40 2.13 -4.39
N GLY A 102 0.88 1.82 -4.59
CA GLY A 102 1.93 2.78 -4.95
C GLY A 102 2.66 3.42 -3.77
N ILE A 103 2.21 3.20 -2.53
CA ILE A 103 2.83 3.73 -1.30
C ILE A 103 3.91 2.76 -0.81
N SER A 104 5.08 3.29 -0.46
CA SER A 104 6.16 2.52 0.18
C SER A 104 5.92 2.40 1.69
N ALA A 105 5.21 1.35 2.11
CA ALA A 105 4.89 1.10 3.51
C ALA A 105 6.05 0.40 4.23
N VAL A 106 6.24 0.72 5.52
CA VAL A 106 7.17 0.03 6.44
C VAL A 106 6.57 -1.30 6.84
N VAL A 107 7.36 -2.37 6.75
CA VAL A 107 6.96 -3.70 7.23
C VAL A 107 7.29 -3.84 8.71
N VAL A 108 6.27 -4.07 9.52
CA VAL A 108 6.36 -4.42 10.93
C VAL A 108 6.05 -5.91 11.06
N ARG A 109 6.88 -6.66 11.78
CA ARG A 109 6.61 -8.06 12.12
C ARG A 109 6.08 -8.13 13.54
N ASP A 110 4.91 -8.70 13.72
CA ASP A 110 4.39 -9.06 15.04
C ASP A 110 4.50 -10.58 15.21
N THR A 111 4.96 -11.01 16.39
CA THR A 111 5.16 -12.41 16.74
C THR A 111 4.61 -12.65 18.13
N VAL A 112 3.57 -13.47 18.22
CA VAL A 112 2.92 -13.81 19.49
C VAL A 112 3.23 -15.26 19.86
N LYS A 113 3.68 -15.45 21.10
CA LYS A 113 3.89 -16.77 21.70
C LYS A 113 3.10 -16.91 23.00
N LEU A 114 2.37 -18.01 23.14
CA LEU A 114 1.70 -18.41 24.39
C LEU A 114 2.35 -19.69 24.92
N GLY A 115 2.80 -19.66 26.18
CA GLY A 115 3.51 -20.80 26.78
C GLY A 115 4.79 -21.17 26.01
N GLY A 116 5.40 -20.20 25.33
CA GLY A 116 6.58 -20.38 24.46
C GLY A 116 6.28 -20.95 23.07
N LYS A 117 5.02 -21.29 22.76
CA LYS A 117 4.61 -21.78 21.44
C LYS A 117 4.15 -20.62 20.57
N LEU A 118 4.57 -20.62 19.31
CA LEU A 118 4.12 -19.63 18.32
C LEU A 118 2.63 -19.78 18.08
N ILE A 119 1.87 -18.70 18.26
CA ILE A 119 0.44 -18.64 17.95
C ILE A 119 0.10 -17.59 16.89
N GLU A 120 0.98 -16.60 16.67
CA GLU A 120 0.88 -15.65 15.57
C GLU A 120 2.26 -15.26 15.02
N ASP A 121 2.36 -15.11 13.70
CA ASP A 121 3.50 -14.52 12.99
C ASP A 121 2.95 -13.73 11.79
N THR A 122 2.83 -12.42 11.96
CA THR A 122 2.14 -11.51 11.05
C THR A 122 3.08 -10.43 10.55
N PHE A 123 2.75 -9.88 9.37
CA PHE A 123 3.45 -8.75 8.79
C PHE A 123 2.45 -7.64 8.50
N ASP A 124 2.55 -6.57 9.26
CA ASP A 124 1.74 -5.38 9.12
C ASP A 124 2.49 -4.34 8.29
N TRP A 125 1.74 -3.53 7.53
CA TRP A 125 2.30 -2.54 6.63
C TRP A 125 1.76 -1.17 6.99
N TYR A 126 2.66 -0.32 7.48
CA TYR A 126 2.29 1.02 7.91
C TYR A 126 2.82 2.09 6.97
N ALA A 127 2.08 3.18 6.80
CA ALA A 127 2.53 4.38 6.09
C ALA A 127 2.04 5.65 6.78
N GLN A 128 2.85 6.71 6.74
CA GLN A 128 2.46 8.02 7.26
C GLN A 128 2.18 8.99 6.11
N ASP A 129 1.07 9.71 6.17
CA ASP A 129 0.77 10.78 5.23
C ASP A 129 1.38 12.14 5.65
N LEU A 130 1.32 13.12 4.77
CA LEU A 130 1.81 14.48 5.02
C LEU A 130 1.07 15.22 6.14
N ASP A 131 -0.14 14.77 6.49
CA ASP A 131 -0.94 15.36 7.57
C ASP A 131 -0.60 14.73 8.93
N GLY A 132 0.25 13.69 8.92
CA GLY A 132 0.76 13.00 10.11
C GLY A 132 -0.07 11.80 10.53
N ASN A 133 -1.11 11.41 9.78
CA ASN A 133 -1.86 10.20 10.07
C ASN A 133 -1.03 8.98 9.70
N VAL A 134 -1.14 7.92 10.49
CA VAL A 134 -0.51 6.62 10.20
C VAL A 134 -1.63 5.65 9.82
N TRP A 135 -1.41 4.97 8.69
CA TRP A 135 -2.31 4.02 8.03
C TRP A 135 -1.69 2.62 8.04
#